data_AF-A0A0D5LXD0-F1
#
_entry.id   AF-A0A0D5LXD0-F1
#
_cell.length_a   1.000
_cell.length_b   1.000
_cell.length_c   1.000
_cell.angle_alpha   90.00
_cell.angle_beta   90.00
_cell.angle_gamma   90.00
#
_symmetry.space_group_name_H-M   'P 1'
#
loop_
_entity.id
_entity.type
_entity.pdbx_description
1 polymer ?
#
loop_
_entity_poly.entity_id
_entity_poly.type
_entity_poly.pdbx_seq_one_letter_code
_entity_poly.pdbx_strand_id
1 'polypeptide(L)' 'MSKSIWVYADWLATKPPELVGRLEVDLVRGSEVYRFAYAKTWLDSPLAVQIDPKLQLFSGDQFNNDARNFRVFLD' A
#
# COMPACT_ATOMS: atom_id res chain seq x y z
N MET A 1 -18.26 -3.50 -5.39
CA MET A 1 -17.96 -2.15 -4.84
C MET A 1 -16.48 -2.16 -4.51
N SER A 2 -15.74 -1.14 -4.93
CA SER A 2 -14.31 -1.01 -4.67
C SER A 2 -14.06 0.17 -3.72
N LYS A 3 -13.18 0.00 -2.74
CA LYS A 3 -12.74 1.06 -1.82
C LYS A 3 -11.27 1.34 -2.06
N SER A 4 -10.93 2.61 -2.28
CA SER A 4 -9.54 3.06 -2.39
C SER A 4 -9.14 3.81 -1.13
N ILE A 5 -8.00 3.43 -0.56
CA ILE A 5 -7.41 4.00 0.65
C ILE A 5 -6.02 4.52 0.28
N TRP A 6 -5.77 5.80 0.54
CA TRP A 6 -4.47 6.43 0.30
C TRP A 6 -3.60 6.30 1.54
N VAL A 7 -2.37 5.83 1.35
CA VAL A 7 -1.42 5.57 2.42
C VAL A 7 -0.32 6.62 2.35
N TYR A 8 -0.19 7.40 3.42
CA TYR A 8 0.81 8.47 3.54
C TYR A 8 1.79 8.15 4.65
N ALA A 9 3.03 8.58 4.47
CA ALA A 9 4.02 8.58 5.52
C ALA A 9 4.23 10.01 6.02
N ASP A 10 4.13 10.19 7.33
CA ASP A 10 4.24 11.48 8.02
C ASP A 10 5.31 11.40 9.13
N TRP A 11 6.54 11.12 8.73
CA TRP A 11 7.72 11.22 9.61
C TRP A 11 8.36 12.62 9.49
N LEU A 12 9.27 12.94 10.42
CA LEU A 12 9.95 14.24 10.46
C LEU A 12 10.64 14.60 9.12
N ALA A 13 11.16 13.60 8.41
CA ALA A 13 11.81 13.76 7.10
C ALA A 13 10.83 13.91 5.93
N THR A 14 9.56 13.51 6.06
CA THR A 14 8.51 13.68 5.05
C THR A 14 7.59 14.83 5.43
N LYS A 15 8.13 16.05 5.53
CA LYS A 15 7.30 17.25 5.64
C LYS A 15 7.33 18.02 4.32
N PRO A 16 6.20 18.12 3.60
CA PRO A 16 4.86 17.60 3.93
C PRO A 16 4.75 16.05 3.80
N PRO A 17 3.70 15.42 4.38
CA PRO A 17 3.50 13.97 4.29
C PRO A 17 3.62 13.46 2.86
N GLU A 18 4.37 12.38 2.68
CA GLU A 18 4.64 11.82 1.37
C GLU A 18 3.68 10.68 1.06
N LEU A 19 3.13 10.66 -0.15
CA LEU A 19 2.26 9.58 -0.58
C LEU A 19 3.09 8.31 -0.81
N VAL A 20 2.85 7.29 0.00
CA VAL A 20 3.51 5.97 -0.13
C VAL A 20 2.86 5.15 -1.23
N GLY A 21 1.53 5.16 -1.29
CA GLY A 21 0.79 4.35 -2.24
C GLY A 21 -0.69 4.28 -1.95
N ARG A 22 -1.34 3.31 -2.58
CA ARG A 22 -2.80 3.11 -2.50
C ARG A 22 -3.10 1.65 -2.22
N LEU A 23 -3.87 1.42 -1.17
CA LEU A 23 -4.51 0.15 -0.86
C LEU A 23 -5.90 0.16 -1.50
N GLU A 24 -6.21 -0.87 -2.26
CA GLU A 24 -7.54 -1.08 -2.83
C GLU A 24 -8.15 -2.36 -2.28
N VAL A 25 -9.45 -2.27 -2.03
CA VAL A 25 -10.27 -3.37 -1.49
C VAL A 25 -11.44 -3.59 -2.42
N ASP A 26 -11.53 -4.79 -2.97
CA ASP A 26 -12.62 -5.23 -3.83
C ASP A 26 -13.43 -6.33 -3.14
N LEU A 27 -14.76 -6.23 -3.18
CA LEU A 27 -15.63 -7.31 -2.70
C LEU A 27 -15.95 -8.28 -3.85
N VAL A 28 -15.35 -9.47 -3.82
CA VAL A 28 -15.51 -10.53 -4.83
C VAL A 28 -16.15 -11.76 -4.18
N ARG A 29 -17.37 -12.12 -4.62
CA ARG A 29 -18.12 -13.30 -4.11
C ARG A 29 -18.26 -13.34 -2.58
N GLY A 30 -18.43 -12.18 -1.95
CA GLY A 30 -18.55 -12.05 -0.49
C GLY A 30 -17.23 -12.10 0.28
N SER A 31 -16.09 -12.17 -0.42
CA SER A 31 -14.75 -12.08 0.17
C SER A 31 -14.07 -10.77 -0.26
N GLU A 32 -13.33 -10.16 0.64
CA GLU A 32 -12.51 -8.98 0.32
C GLU A 32 -11.19 -9.42 -0.32
N VAL A 33 -10.82 -8.75 -1.41
CA VAL A 33 -9.55 -8.91 -2.11
C VAL A 33 -8.78 -7.61 -1.97
N TYR A 34 -7.56 -7.72 -1.45
CA TYR A 34 -6.70 -6.58 -1.17
C TYR A 34 -5.57 -6.50 -2.18
N ARG A 35 -5.33 -5.30 -2.71
CA ARG A 35 -4.15 -5.01 -3.54
C ARG A 35 -3.52 -3.69 -3.15
N PHE A 36 -2.21 -3.60 -3.25
CA PHE A 36 -1.47 -2.38 -2.95
C PHE A 36 -0.57 -2.00 -4.11
N ALA A 37 -0.51 -0.70 -4.42
CA ALA A 37 0.43 -0.15 -5.39
C ALA A 37 1.20 1.00 -4.75
N TYR A 38 2.54 0.94 -4.80
CA TYR A 38 3.37 2.06 -4.42
C TYR A 38 3.18 3.23 -5.38
N ALA A 39 3.18 4.45 -4.85
CA ALA A 39 3.21 5.65 -5.66
C ALA A 39 4.57 5.76 -6.34
N LYS A 40 4.59 6.21 -7.59
CA LYS A 40 5.84 6.41 -8.32
C LYS A 40 6.76 7.41 -7.61
N THR A 41 6.19 8.47 -7.05
CA THR A 41 6.93 9.45 -6.25
C THR A 41 7.62 8.82 -5.05
N TRP A 42 6.98 7.85 -4.39
CA TRP A 42 7.60 7.10 -3.30
C TRP A 42 8.75 6.22 -3.78
N LEU A 43 8.56 5.48 -4.88
CA LEU A 43 9.61 4.61 -5.43
C LEU A 43 10.84 5.38 -5.89
N ASP A 44 10.65 6.61 -6.38
CA ASP A 44 11.72 7.51 -6.82
C ASP A 44 12.34 8.31 -5.65
N SER A 45 11.74 8.25 -4.45
CA SER A 45 12.16 9.01 -3.28
C SER A 45 13.38 8.38 -2.59
N PRO A 46 14.34 9.19 -2.09
CA PRO A 46 15.42 8.67 -1.25
C PRO A 46 14.90 8.12 0.10
N LEU A 47 13.65 8.41 0.45
CA LEU A 47 13.00 7.93 1.67
C LEU A 47 12.22 6.62 1.44
N ALA A 48 12.25 6.08 0.21
CA ALA A 48 11.55 4.85 -0.14
C ALA A 48 11.97 3.70 0.77
N VAL A 49 11.04 3.25 1.61
CA VAL A 49 11.20 2.05 2.42
C VAL A 49 10.10 1.05 2.13
N GLN A 50 10.46 -0.23 2.23
CA GLN A 50 9.52 -1.32 2.16
C GLN A 50 8.68 -1.36 3.45
N ILE A 51 7.38 -1.06 3.33
CA ILE A 51 6.49 -0.92 4.51
C ILE A 51 5.98 -2.26 5.05
N ASP A 52 6.05 -3.31 4.25
CA ASP A 52 5.69 -4.68 4.64
C ASP A 52 6.67 -5.66 3.96
N PRO A 53 7.17 -6.71 4.64
CA PRO A 53 8.04 -7.72 4.05
C PRO A 53 7.49 -8.39 2.77
N LYS A 54 6.17 -8.38 2.56
CA LYS A 54 5.51 -8.90 1.35
C LYS A 54 5.22 -7.85 0.28
N LEU A 55 5.49 -6.56 0.53
CA LEU A 55 5.29 -5.46 -0.42
C LEU A 55 6.63 -5.00 -0.99
N GLN A 56 7.09 -5.66 -2.05
CA GLN A 56 8.34 -5.35 -2.72
C GLN A 56 8.29 -3.96 -3.39
N LEU A 57 9.41 -3.23 -3.39
CA LEU A 57 9.49 -1.86 -3.93
C LEU A 57 9.51 -1.85 -5.46
N PHE A 58 8.36 -2.08 -6.09
CA PHE A 58 8.17 -1.95 -7.52
C PHE A 58 6.81 -1.34 -7.87
N SER A 59 6.70 -0.85 -9.10
CA SER A 59 5.49 -0.23 -9.62
C SER A 59 4.46 -1.27 -10.07
N GLY A 60 3.20 -1.07 -9.69
CA GLY A 60 2.09 -1.92 -10.10
C GLY A 60 1.38 -2.56 -8.91
N ASP A 61 0.30 -3.27 -9.20
CA ASP A 61 -0.52 -3.89 -8.18
C ASP A 61 0.17 -5.13 -7.63
N GLN A 62 0.34 -5.13 -6.31
CA GLN A 62 0.75 -6.29 -5.53
C GLN A 62 -0.47 -6.86 -4.83
N PHE A 63 -0.67 -8.16 -4.97
CA PHE A 63 -1.80 -8.88 -4.38
C PHE A 63 -1.32 -9.63 -3.15
N ASN A 64 -2.14 -9.65 -2.10
CA ASN A 64 -1.90 -10.57 -1.00
C ASN A 64 -2.43 -11.96 -1.37
N ASN A 65 -1.63 -12.98 -1.11
CA ASN A 65 -2.02 -14.39 -1.31
C ASN A 65 -2.83 -14.95 -0.12
N ASP A 66 -2.92 -14.21 0.99
CA ASP A 66 -3.77 -14.54 2.15
C ASP A 66 -5.15 -13.86 1.99
N ALA A 67 -6.20 -14.45 2.56
CA ALA A 67 -7.54 -13.86 2.60
C ALA A 67 -7.60 -12.60 3.50
N ARG A 68 -6.58 -12.39 4.33
CA ARG A 68 -6.42 -11.18 5.15
C ARG A 68 -5.66 -10.08 4.40
N ASN A 69 -5.75 -8.85 4.88
CA ASN A 69 -4.99 -7.72 4.34
C ASN A 69 -3.46 -7.88 4.56
N PHE A 70 -2.64 -7.01 3.97
CA PHE A 70 -1.19 -6.93 4.24
C PHE A 70 -0.95 -6.66 5.73
N ARG A 71 0.13 -7.21 6.30
CA ARG A 71 0.36 -7.21 7.76
C ARG A 71 0.46 -5.80 8.32
N VAL A 72 1.03 -4.87 7.55
CA VAL A 72 1.13 -3.46 7.90
C VAL A 72 -0.23 -2.75 8.13
N PHE A 73 -1.33 -3.32 7.63
CA PHE A 73 -2.68 -2.74 7.75
C PHE A 73 -3.62 -3.57 8.67
N LEU A 74 -3.06 -4.45 9.50
CA LEU A 74 -3.83 -5.34 10.38
C LEU A 74 -3.76 -4.94 11.87
N ASP A 75 -3.17 -3.79 12.20
CA ASP A 75 -3.14 -3.22 13.57
C ASP A 75 -4.24 -2.15 13.79
#